data_AF-X6H112-F1
#
_entry.id   AF-X6H112-F1
#
_cell.length_a   1.000
_cell.length_b   1.000
_cell.length_c   1.000
_cell.angle_alpha   90.00
_cell.angle_beta   90.00
_cell.angle_gamma   90.00
#
_symmetry.space_group_name_H-M   'P 1'
#
loop_
_entity.id
_entity.type
_entity.pdbx_description
1 polymer ?
#
loop_
_entity_poly.entity_id
_entity_poly.type
_entity_poly.pdbx_seq_one_letter_code
_entity_poly.pdbx_strand_id
1 'polypeptide(L)'
;MPPSGPSRDKNDLFRERLNAILNMRHPLVRLSGLMPWARFDEAFDRFYRPVGRPAKPTRLMVALHYLKHVYDVSDEEVVERWVENAYWQYFSGFEFFQHEAPIDASTMTRWRKRIGPEGLEEMLKASVEAALDSGTAKPNSLERITVDTTVQPKAVAHPTDSRLYLKQSRLARQAKRYGVVLRQSHLGWPRPQRYAPAAMPTPGSSDGCGAN
;
A
#
# COMPACT_ATOMS: atom_id res chain seq x y z
N MET A 1 25.69 14.00 -0.67
CA MET A 1 25.89 15.00 0.40
C MET A 1 24.84 14.71 1.45
N PRO A 2 25.21 14.64 2.75
CA PRO A 2 24.19 14.55 3.78
C PRO A 2 23.22 15.72 3.60
N PRO A 3 21.92 15.52 3.84
CA PRO A 3 20.95 16.61 3.77
C PRO A 3 21.45 17.77 4.62
N SER A 4 21.27 19.01 4.13
CA SER A 4 21.86 20.19 4.77
C SER A 4 21.58 20.16 6.27
N GLY A 5 22.64 20.07 7.08
CA GLY A 5 22.50 20.16 8.53
C GLY A 5 21.78 21.46 8.89
N PRO A 6 21.03 21.50 10.01
CA PRO A 6 20.34 22.71 10.42
C PRO A 6 21.35 23.85 10.50
N SER A 7 21.09 24.94 9.77
CA SER A 7 21.90 26.16 9.85
C SER A 7 21.81 26.65 11.29
N ARG A 8 22.93 26.66 12.01
CA ARG A 8 23.03 27.28 13.34
C ARG A 8 22.73 28.76 13.19
N ASP A 9 21.49 29.14 13.45
CA ASP A 9 21.09 30.53 13.45
C ASP A 9 21.44 31.13 14.82
N LYS A 10 21.81 32.41 14.88
CA LYS A 10 22.29 33.04 16.13
C LYS A 10 21.23 33.07 17.24
N ASN A 11 19.96 32.86 16.88
CA ASN A 11 18.82 32.75 17.79
C ASN A 11 18.63 31.36 18.42
N ASP A 12 19.39 30.34 18.01
CA ASP A 12 19.29 28.98 18.59
C ASP A 12 19.82 28.90 20.03
N LEU A 13 20.55 29.92 20.51
CA LEU A 13 21.05 30.00 21.89
C LEU A 13 19.92 30.07 22.94
N PHE A 14 18.75 30.59 22.57
CA PHE A 14 17.61 30.78 23.48
C PHE A 14 16.46 29.79 23.21
N ARG A 15 16.62 28.89 22.24
CA ARG A 15 15.62 27.87 21.93
C ARG A 15 15.85 26.63 22.77
N GLU A 16 14.86 26.26 23.55
CA GLU A 16 14.87 24.99 24.27
C GLU A 16 14.88 23.82 23.27
N ARG A 17 15.80 22.88 23.48
CA ARG A 17 15.91 21.69 22.64
C ARG A 17 14.76 20.74 22.94
N LEU A 18 14.28 20.02 21.92
CA LEU A 18 13.19 19.06 22.07
C LEU A 18 13.50 17.98 23.11
N ASN A 19 14.75 17.54 23.24
CA ASN A 19 15.14 16.55 24.24
C ASN A 19 15.05 17.06 25.69
N ALA A 20 15.06 18.38 25.92
CA ALA A 20 14.88 18.98 27.24
C ALA A 20 13.40 19.09 27.62
N ILE A 21 12.51 19.20 26.63
CA ILE A 21 11.07 19.40 26.81
C ILE A 21 10.31 18.07 26.82
N LEU A 22 10.73 17.12 25.97
CA LEU A 22 10.00 15.88 25.74
C LEU A 22 10.27 14.83 26.81
N ASN A 23 9.25 14.02 27.07
CA ASN A 23 9.44 12.83 27.90
C ASN A 23 10.25 11.77 27.13
N MET A 24 11.50 11.57 27.54
CA MET A 24 12.42 10.60 26.92
C MET A 24 11.96 9.14 27.05
N ARG A 25 10.99 8.84 27.92
CA ARG A 25 10.38 7.50 28.05
C ARG A 25 9.26 7.27 27.03
N HIS A 26 8.86 8.29 26.27
CA HIS A 26 7.79 8.18 25.29
C HIS A 26 8.14 7.14 24.20
N PRO A 27 7.20 6.27 23.77
CA PRO A 27 7.47 5.21 22.80
C PRO A 27 8.13 5.69 21.51
N LEU A 28 7.66 6.80 20.92
CA LEU A 28 8.27 7.37 19.71
C LEU A 28 9.72 7.85 19.92
N VAL A 29 10.03 8.37 21.11
CA VAL A 29 11.40 8.84 21.42
C VAL A 29 12.33 7.64 21.54
N ARG A 30 11.90 6.59 22.24
CA ARG A 30 12.64 5.33 22.33
C ARG A 30 12.82 4.68 20.96
N LEU A 31 11.76 4.62 20.17
CA LEU A 31 11.79 4.10 18.81
C LEU A 31 12.79 4.88 17.94
N SER A 32 12.83 6.21 18.07
CA SER A 32 13.81 7.02 17.33
C SER A 32 15.27 6.62 17.63
N GLY A 33 15.57 6.09 18.82
CA GLY A 33 16.89 5.59 19.16
C GLY A 33 17.17 4.17 18.65
N LEU A 34 16.13 3.39 18.38
CA LEU A 34 16.23 2.01 17.89
C LEU A 34 16.32 1.92 16.36
N MET A 35 15.74 2.89 15.65
CA MET A 35 15.70 2.88 14.20
C MET A 35 17.10 3.07 13.58
N PRO A 36 17.50 2.24 12.60
CA PRO A 36 18.83 2.30 11.99
C PRO A 36 18.92 3.42 10.93
N TRP A 37 18.96 4.68 11.37
CA TRP A 37 18.92 5.83 10.46
C TRP A 37 20.05 5.86 9.43
N ALA A 38 21.27 5.50 9.82
CA ALA A 38 22.43 5.46 8.93
C ALA A 38 22.23 4.51 7.74
N ARG A 39 21.58 3.36 7.97
CA ARG A 39 21.26 2.40 6.92
C ARG A 39 20.28 2.98 5.90
N PHE A 40 19.33 3.79 6.34
CA PHE A 40 18.43 4.47 5.40
C PHE A 40 19.17 5.51 4.58
N ASP A 41 20.07 6.30 5.19
CA ASP A 41 20.89 7.24 4.44
C ASP A 41 21.69 6.52 3.36
N GLU A 42 22.35 5.41 3.68
CA GLU A 42 23.11 4.60 2.71
C GLU A 42 22.21 3.99 1.62
N ALA A 43 21.08 3.38 2.00
CA ALA A 43 20.17 2.73 1.07
C ALA A 43 19.52 3.74 0.09
N PHE A 44 19.28 4.97 0.56
CA PHE A 44 18.59 5.99 -0.23
C PHE A 44 19.51 7.01 -0.88
N ASP A 45 20.81 7.07 -0.55
CA ASP A 45 21.77 8.03 -1.11
C ASP A 45 21.76 8.06 -2.64
N ARG A 46 21.59 6.89 -3.29
CA ARG A 46 21.47 6.77 -4.76
C ARG A 46 20.35 7.62 -5.38
N PHE A 47 19.31 7.94 -4.62
CA PHE A 47 18.17 8.75 -5.07
C PHE A 47 18.36 10.26 -4.87
N TYR A 48 19.46 10.65 -4.23
CA TYR A 48 19.79 12.02 -3.87
C TYR A 48 20.92 12.53 -4.79
N ARG A 49 20.56 13.41 -5.74
CA ARG A 49 21.55 13.97 -6.67
C ARG A 49 22.34 15.12 -6.01
N PRO A 50 23.64 15.26 -6.31
CA PRO A 50 24.46 16.33 -5.76
C PRO A 50 24.17 17.71 -6.39
N VAL A 51 23.48 17.76 -7.52
CA VAL A 51 23.20 18.99 -8.27
C VAL A 51 21.70 19.26 -8.30
N GLY A 52 21.30 20.48 -7.94
CA GLY A 52 19.91 20.96 -7.95
C GLY A 52 19.41 21.39 -6.57
N ARG A 53 18.08 21.51 -6.41
CA ARG A 53 17.45 21.82 -5.12
C ARG A 53 17.84 20.73 -4.10
N PRO A 54 18.36 21.09 -2.91
CA PRO A 54 18.76 20.11 -1.91
C PRO A 54 17.55 19.24 -1.56
N ALA A 55 17.77 17.94 -1.64
CA ALA A 55 16.74 16.99 -1.29
C ALA A 55 16.53 16.99 0.24
N LYS A 56 15.29 16.71 0.64
CA LYS A 56 14.88 16.74 2.05
C LYS A 56 15.52 15.59 2.82
N PRO A 57 15.87 15.77 4.11
CA PRO A 57 16.54 14.74 4.89
C PRO A 57 15.87 13.37 4.79
N THR A 58 16.67 12.32 4.57
CA THR A 58 16.18 10.94 4.47
C THR A 58 15.42 10.55 5.72
N ARG A 59 15.97 10.87 6.90
CA ARG A 59 15.33 10.66 8.19
C ARG A 59 13.94 11.30 8.27
N LEU A 60 13.78 12.54 7.81
CA LEU A 60 12.47 13.21 7.77
C LEU A 60 11.49 12.43 6.88
N MET A 61 11.90 12.06 5.66
CA MET A 61 11.01 11.35 4.73
C MET A 61 10.61 9.98 5.27
N VAL A 62 11.57 9.19 5.75
CA VAL A 62 11.33 7.88 6.37
C VAL A 62 10.42 8.01 7.59
N ALA A 63 10.68 9.00 8.46
CA ALA A 63 9.88 9.23 9.66
C ALA A 63 8.43 9.58 9.35
N LEU A 64 8.17 10.48 8.39
CA LEU A 64 6.80 10.85 8.01
C LEU A 64 6.05 9.65 7.42
N HIS A 65 6.70 8.82 6.60
CA HIS A 65 6.08 7.60 6.10
C HIS A 65 5.81 6.58 7.21
N TYR A 66 6.71 6.45 8.17
CA TYR A 66 6.49 5.58 9.32
C TYR A 66 5.31 6.06 10.17
N LEU A 67 5.27 7.36 10.52
CA LEU A 67 4.17 7.97 11.27
C LEU A 67 2.83 7.80 10.53
N LYS A 68 2.84 7.98 9.21
CA LYS A 68 1.68 7.71 8.37
C LYS A 68 1.10 6.31 8.60
N HIS A 69 1.97 5.29 8.54
CA HIS A 69 1.56 3.90 8.64
C HIS A 69 1.15 3.50 10.05
N VAL A 70 1.83 4.02 11.08
CA VAL A 70 1.50 3.70 12.48
C VAL A 70 0.18 4.32 12.92
N TYR A 71 -0.11 5.54 12.46
CA TYR A 71 -1.32 6.27 12.86
C TYR A 71 -2.47 6.16 11.85
N ASP A 72 -2.28 5.43 10.75
CA ASP A 72 -3.26 5.23 9.67
C ASP A 72 -3.91 6.52 9.16
N VAL A 73 -3.05 7.49 8.82
CA VAL A 73 -3.46 8.84 8.40
C VAL A 73 -3.04 9.14 6.96
N SER A 74 -3.64 10.17 6.35
CA SER A 74 -3.30 10.63 4.99
C SER A 74 -1.94 11.37 4.94
N ASP A 75 -1.38 11.61 3.76
CA ASP A 75 -0.11 12.37 3.65
C ASP A 75 -0.28 13.81 4.14
N GLU A 76 -1.42 14.41 3.82
CA GLU A 76 -1.81 15.77 4.19
C GLU A 76 -1.95 15.90 5.71
N GLU A 77 -2.69 14.98 6.32
CA GLU A 77 -2.92 14.94 7.77
C GLU A 77 -1.63 14.66 8.56
N VAL A 78 -0.72 13.85 8.01
CA VAL A 78 0.60 13.64 8.64
C VAL A 78 1.36 14.96 8.73
N VAL A 79 1.39 15.74 7.65
CA VAL A 79 2.12 17.01 7.60
C VAL A 79 1.47 18.05 8.52
N GLU A 80 0.14 18.10 8.57
CA GLU A 80 -0.61 19.00 9.46
C GLU A 80 -0.36 18.66 10.93
N ARG A 81 -0.57 17.40 11.33
CA ARG A 81 -0.33 16.94 12.71
C ARG A 81 1.13 17.04 13.13
N TRP A 82 2.07 16.95 12.19
CA TRP A 82 3.49 17.07 12.50
C TRP A 82 3.85 18.45 13.08
N VAL A 83 3.19 19.51 12.61
CA VAL A 83 3.42 20.88 13.11
C VAL A 83 2.98 21.02 14.57
N GLU A 84 1.89 20.35 14.95
CA GLU A 84 1.34 20.42 16.31
C GLU A 84 2.10 19.50 17.30
N ASN A 85 2.71 18.42 16.82
CA ASN A 85 3.24 17.34 17.66
C ASN A 85 4.77 17.35 17.78
N ALA A 86 5.28 17.87 18.90
CA ALA A 86 6.73 17.91 19.18
C ALA A 86 7.43 16.53 19.16
N TYR A 87 6.73 15.46 19.55
CA TYR A 87 7.25 14.09 19.48
C TYR A 87 7.51 13.62 18.04
N TRP A 88 6.67 14.05 17.09
CA TRP A 88 6.81 13.69 15.68
C TRP A 88 8.02 14.42 15.07
N GLN A 89 8.21 15.68 15.44
CA GLN A 89 9.37 16.46 15.02
C GLN A 89 10.69 15.86 15.53
N TYR A 90 10.71 15.43 16.80
CA TYR A 90 11.86 14.74 17.38
C TYR A 90 12.15 13.41 16.68
N PHE A 91 11.11 12.61 16.42
CA PHE A 91 11.26 11.36 15.68
C PHE A 91 11.85 11.59 14.28
N SER A 92 11.40 12.63 13.58
CA SER A 92 11.93 13.09 12.29
C SER A 92 13.36 13.68 12.33
N GLY A 93 13.95 13.84 13.52
CA GLY A 93 15.35 14.26 13.68
C GLY A 93 15.57 15.76 13.85
N PHE A 94 14.53 16.52 14.19
CA PHE A 94 14.67 17.94 14.53
C PHE A 94 15.16 18.09 15.96
N GLU A 95 16.02 19.07 16.19
CA GLU A 95 16.53 19.41 17.52
C GLU A 95 15.67 20.45 18.24
N PHE A 96 15.00 21.30 17.46
CA PHE A 96 14.16 22.40 17.93
C PHE A 96 12.76 22.30 17.35
N PHE A 97 11.78 22.77 18.11
CA PHE A 97 10.39 22.82 17.65
C PHE A 97 10.24 23.76 16.44
N GLN A 98 9.52 23.29 15.43
CA GLN A 98 9.21 24.00 14.21
C GLN A 98 7.72 24.31 14.17
N HIS A 99 7.38 25.54 13.80
CA HIS A 99 5.99 25.99 13.67
C HIS A 99 5.47 25.91 12.23
N GLU A 100 6.34 25.60 11.26
CA GLU A 100 6.01 25.51 9.85
C GLU A 100 6.11 24.06 9.36
N ALA A 101 5.27 23.72 8.38
CA ALA A 101 5.32 22.41 7.74
C ALA A 101 6.69 22.17 7.08
N PRO A 102 7.34 21.02 7.31
CA PRO A 102 8.72 20.78 6.86
C PRO A 102 8.77 20.52 5.35
N ILE A 103 7.66 20.03 4.78
CA ILE A 103 7.45 19.72 3.37
C ILE A 103 5.99 19.94 2.99
N ASP A 104 5.76 20.06 1.69
CA ASP A 104 4.42 19.90 1.10
C ASP A 104 4.09 18.40 0.96
N ALA A 105 2.84 18.01 1.27
CA ALA A 105 2.37 16.62 1.25
C ALA A 105 2.61 15.90 -0.08
N SER A 106 2.54 16.61 -1.22
CA SER A 106 2.84 16.03 -2.54
C SER A 106 4.29 15.53 -2.66
N THR A 107 5.19 16.02 -1.81
CA THR A 107 6.59 15.56 -1.72
C THR A 107 6.68 14.12 -1.22
N MET A 108 5.82 13.70 -0.30
CA MET A 108 5.75 12.30 0.16
C MET A 108 5.36 11.36 -0.98
N THR A 109 4.37 11.75 -1.77
CA THR A 109 3.97 10.99 -2.97
C THR A 109 5.09 10.90 -4.01
N ARG A 110 5.77 12.03 -4.30
CA ARG A 110 6.93 12.04 -5.21
C ARG A 110 8.08 11.18 -4.71
N TRP A 111 8.32 11.16 -3.41
CA TRP A 111 9.39 10.37 -2.80
C TRP A 111 9.09 8.87 -2.87
N ARG A 112 7.87 8.44 -2.54
CA ARG A 112 7.45 7.03 -2.72
C ARG A 112 7.63 6.54 -4.15
N LYS A 113 7.23 7.36 -5.14
CA LYS A 113 7.43 7.03 -6.56
C LYS A 113 8.91 6.93 -6.94
N ARG A 114 9.78 7.67 -6.27
CA ARG A 114 11.22 7.69 -6.54
C ARG A 114 11.94 6.46 -5.98
N ILE A 115 11.63 6.09 -4.74
CA ILE A 115 12.27 4.94 -4.08
C ILE A 115 11.73 3.61 -4.59
N GLY A 116 10.48 3.59 -5.06
CA GLY A 116 9.82 2.40 -5.57
C GLY A 116 9.49 1.36 -4.47
N PRO A 117 8.95 0.19 -4.87
CA PRO A 117 8.59 -0.86 -3.93
C PRO A 117 9.79 -1.41 -3.15
N GLU A 118 10.96 -1.53 -3.79
CA GLU A 118 12.20 -1.99 -3.15
C GLU A 118 12.60 -1.11 -1.96
N GLY A 119 12.45 0.22 -2.09
CA GLY A 119 12.75 1.13 -0.99
C GLY A 119 11.79 1.01 0.18
N LEU A 120 10.50 0.77 -0.09
CA LEU A 120 9.52 0.52 0.97
C LEU A 120 9.79 -0.81 1.67
N GLU A 121 10.17 -1.84 0.92
CA GLU A 121 10.56 -3.13 1.47
C GLU A 121 11.77 -3.01 2.40
N GLU A 122 12.77 -2.21 2.02
CA GLU A 122 13.93 -1.95 2.87
C GLU A 122 13.55 -1.22 4.17
N MET A 123 12.62 -0.25 4.12
CA MET A 123 12.07 0.39 5.32
C MET A 123 11.37 -0.61 6.24
N LEU A 124 10.53 -1.48 5.67
CA LEU A 124 9.81 -2.50 6.43
C LEU A 124 10.80 -3.48 7.05
N LYS A 125 11.75 -4.00 6.27
CA LYS A 125 12.79 -4.92 6.72
C LYS A 125 13.57 -4.35 7.90
N ALA A 126 14.07 -3.12 7.77
CA ALA A 126 14.79 -2.44 8.84
C ALA A 126 13.94 -2.24 10.11
N SER A 127 12.65 -1.97 9.97
CA SER A 127 11.74 -1.83 11.11
C SER A 127 11.48 -3.16 11.82
N VAL A 128 11.38 -4.27 11.08
CA VAL A 128 11.21 -5.62 11.63
C VAL A 128 12.49 -6.07 12.33
N GLU A 129 13.66 -5.85 11.73
CA GLU A 129 14.97 -6.16 12.34
C GLU A 129 15.15 -5.37 13.65
N ALA A 130 14.86 -4.06 13.66
CA ALA A 130 14.90 -3.28 14.90
C ALA A 130 13.93 -3.80 15.99
N ALA A 131 12.76 -4.34 15.58
CA ALA A 131 11.81 -4.95 16.51
C ALA A 131 12.32 -6.29 17.07
N LEU A 132 13.03 -7.09 16.27
CA LEU A 132 13.67 -8.33 16.70
C LEU A 132 14.85 -8.06 17.65
N ASP A 133 15.73 -7.12 17.29
CA ASP A 133 16.92 -6.76 18.06
C ASP A 133 16.56 -6.18 19.43
N SER A 134 15.50 -5.38 19.48
CA SER A 134 14.97 -4.83 20.74
C SER A 134 14.18 -5.85 21.58
N GLY A 135 13.94 -7.07 21.07
CA GLY A 135 13.13 -8.10 21.70
C GLY A 135 11.63 -7.78 21.76
N THR A 136 11.18 -6.74 21.04
CA THR A 136 9.77 -6.33 20.98
C THR A 136 8.94 -7.32 20.15
N ALA A 137 9.54 -7.86 19.08
CA ALA A 137 8.98 -8.94 18.28
C ALA A 137 9.76 -10.24 18.53
N LYS A 138 9.05 -11.37 18.63
CA LYS A 138 9.68 -12.70 18.71
C LYS A 138 9.82 -13.28 17.31
N PRO A 139 10.90 -14.01 16.99
CA PRO A 139 11.05 -14.65 15.68
C PRO A 139 9.83 -15.50 15.27
N ASN A 140 9.28 -16.27 16.21
CA ASN A 140 8.11 -17.12 15.98
C ASN A 140 6.85 -16.32 15.58
N SER A 141 6.77 -15.04 15.92
CA SER A 141 5.65 -14.18 15.51
C SER A 141 5.66 -13.86 14.02
N LEU A 142 6.80 -14.03 13.34
CA LEU A 142 6.95 -13.75 11.91
C LEU A 142 6.67 -14.96 11.02
N GLU A 143 6.48 -16.17 11.57
CA GLU A 143 6.13 -17.37 10.80
C GLU A 143 4.72 -17.27 10.18
N ARG A 144 3.80 -16.70 10.98
CA ARG A 144 2.37 -16.43 10.74
C ARG A 144 2.03 -15.03 10.23
N ILE A 145 2.05 -14.75 8.92
CA ILE A 145 1.50 -13.47 8.42
C ILE A 145 0.03 -13.65 8.00
N THR A 146 -0.90 -13.04 8.75
CA THR A 146 -2.31 -12.93 8.37
C THR A 146 -2.53 -11.59 7.67
N VAL A 147 -2.90 -11.63 6.39
CA VAL A 147 -3.22 -10.43 5.60
C VAL A 147 -4.71 -10.39 5.35
N ASP A 148 -5.42 -9.48 6.03
CA ASP A 148 -6.83 -9.21 5.76
C ASP A 148 -6.94 -8.36 4.48
N THR A 149 -7.19 -8.99 3.34
CA THR A 149 -7.45 -8.28 2.08
C THR A 149 -8.88 -7.75 2.09
N THR A 150 -9.10 -6.52 2.57
CA THR A 150 -10.43 -5.89 2.69
C THR A 150 -11.01 -5.36 1.38
N VAL A 151 -10.25 -5.34 0.28
CA VAL A 151 -10.75 -4.93 -1.04
C VAL A 151 -10.23 -5.87 -2.11
N GLN A 152 -10.85 -7.04 -2.24
CA GLN A 152 -10.94 -7.63 -3.55
C GLN A 152 -12.04 -6.87 -4.28
N PRO A 153 -11.77 -6.10 -5.36
CA PRO A 153 -12.84 -5.64 -6.23
C PRO A 153 -13.50 -6.91 -6.77
N LYS A 154 -14.59 -7.30 -6.12
CA LYS A 154 -15.41 -8.41 -6.54
C LYS A 154 -16.06 -7.87 -7.81
N ALA A 155 -15.46 -8.17 -8.97
CA ALA A 155 -16.06 -7.95 -10.27
C ALA A 155 -17.26 -8.91 -10.42
N VAL A 156 -18.22 -8.80 -9.50
CA VAL A 156 -19.49 -9.49 -9.53
C VAL A 156 -20.34 -8.65 -10.44
N ALA A 157 -20.33 -9.00 -11.72
CA ALA A 157 -21.51 -8.76 -12.54
C ALA A 157 -22.72 -9.28 -11.74
N HIS A 158 -23.76 -8.44 -11.62
CA HIS A 158 -24.99 -8.75 -10.90
C HIS A 158 -25.40 -10.22 -11.16
N PRO A 159 -25.69 -11.01 -10.11
CA PRO A 159 -26.03 -12.41 -10.29
C PRO A 159 -27.32 -12.49 -11.10
N THR A 160 -27.24 -13.04 -12.30
CA THR A 160 -28.38 -13.56 -13.04
C THR A 160 -28.19 -15.07 -13.07
N ASP A 161 -29.25 -15.82 -12.82
CA ASP A 161 -29.20 -17.28 -12.72
C ASP A 161 -28.47 -17.92 -13.91
N SER A 162 -28.73 -17.45 -15.12
CA SER A 162 -28.06 -17.90 -16.37
C SER A 162 -26.53 -17.75 -16.33
N ARG A 163 -26.03 -16.64 -15.77
CA ARG A 163 -24.57 -16.40 -15.62
C ARG A 163 -23.97 -17.28 -14.53
N LEU A 164 -24.69 -17.54 -13.45
CA LEU A 164 -24.26 -18.42 -12.37
C LEU A 164 -24.14 -19.87 -12.87
N TYR A 165 -25.13 -20.38 -13.61
CA TYR A 165 -25.08 -21.71 -14.24
C TYR A 165 -23.89 -21.84 -15.21
N LEU A 166 -23.66 -20.83 -16.07
CA LEU A 166 -22.53 -20.85 -17.00
C LEU A 166 -21.19 -20.89 -16.25
N LYS A 167 -21.02 -20.08 -15.20
CA LYS A 167 -19.82 -20.06 -14.36
C LYS A 167 -19.60 -21.40 -13.65
N GLN A 168 -20.65 -21.99 -13.08
CA GLN A 168 -20.59 -23.31 -12.44
C GLN A 168 -20.12 -24.39 -13.42
N SER A 169 -20.67 -24.42 -14.65
CA SER A 169 -20.27 -25.38 -15.69
C SER A 169 -18.80 -25.23 -16.12
N ARG A 170 -18.25 -24.00 -16.10
CA ARG A 170 -16.85 -23.72 -16.42
C ARG A 170 -15.94 -24.18 -15.29
N LEU A 171 -16.32 -23.87 -14.04
CA LEU A 171 -15.56 -24.24 -12.86
C LEU A 171 -15.48 -25.75 -12.68
N ALA A 172 -16.59 -26.48 -12.92
CA ALA A 172 -16.59 -27.95 -12.88
C ALA A 172 -15.68 -28.58 -13.95
N ARG A 173 -15.65 -28.01 -15.17
CA ARG A 173 -14.72 -28.46 -16.22
C ARG A 173 -13.27 -28.20 -15.84
N GLN A 174 -12.99 -27.07 -15.20
CA GLN A 174 -11.64 -26.70 -14.79
C GLN A 174 -11.16 -27.55 -13.62
N ALA A 175 -12.00 -27.79 -12.62
CA ALA A 175 -11.73 -28.72 -11.53
C ALA A 175 -11.37 -30.12 -12.05
N LYS A 176 -12.12 -30.63 -13.04
CA LYS A 176 -11.81 -31.92 -13.69
C LYS A 176 -10.45 -31.91 -14.41
N ARG A 177 -10.08 -30.80 -15.07
CA ARG A 177 -8.77 -30.67 -15.74
C ARG A 177 -7.60 -30.67 -14.74
N TYR A 178 -7.78 -30.06 -13.57
CA TYR A 178 -6.75 -29.94 -12.54
C TYR A 178 -6.85 -31.01 -11.44
N GLY A 179 -7.68 -32.05 -11.61
CA GLY A 179 -7.81 -33.14 -10.64
C GLY A 179 -8.39 -32.73 -9.28
N VAL A 180 -9.08 -31.60 -9.19
CA VAL A 180 -9.66 -31.10 -7.93
C VAL A 180 -10.96 -31.85 -7.64
N VAL A 181 -10.99 -32.58 -6.53
CA VAL A 181 -12.19 -33.29 -6.05
C VAL A 181 -13.18 -32.26 -5.49
N LEU A 182 -14.35 -32.13 -6.13
CA LEU A 182 -15.40 -31.23 -5.67
C LEU A 182 -16.29 -31.92 -4.63
N ARG A 183 -16.52 -31.27 -3.47
CA ARG A 183 -17.39 -31.77 -2.39
C ARG A 183 -18.84 -32.01 -2.84
N GLN A 184 -19.33 -31.22 -3.80
CA GLN A 184 -20.65 -31.36 -4.41
C GLN A 184 -20.59 -30.99 -5.90
N SER A 185 -21.15 -31.83 -6.76
CA SER A 185 -21.29 -31.56 -8.20
C SER A 185 -22.78 -31.50 -8.56
N HIS A 186 -23.28 -30.32 -8.94
CA HIS A 186 -24.69 -30.15 -9.34
C HIS A 186 -24.89 -30.41 -10.85
N LEU A 187 -24.05 -31.25 -11.47
CA LEU A 187 -24.05 -31.55 -12.91
C LEU A 187 -25.22 -32.46 -13.37
N GLY A 188 -26.32 -32.49 -12.62
CA GLY A 188 -27.49 -33.31 -12.89
C GLY A 188 -28.56 -32.66 -13.78
N TRP A 189 -28.42 -31.39 -14.17
CA TRP A 189 -29.41 -30.74 -15.03
C TRP A 189 -29.09 -30.96 -16.51
N PRO A 190 -30.08 -31.30 -17.36
CA PRO A 190 -29.88 -31.49 -18.80
C PRO A 190 -29.19 -30.26 -19.39
N ARG A 191 -28.26 -30.48 -20.33
CA ARG A 191 -27.68 -29.39 -21.11
C ARG A 191 -28.85 -28.57 -21.67
N PRO A 192 -28.89 -27.23 -21.49
CA PRO A 192 -29.87 -26.45 -22.24
C PRO A 192 -29.62 -26.79 -23.71
N GLN A 193 -30.65 -27.35 -24.36
CA GLN A 193 -30.62 -27.62 -25.80
C GLN A 193 -30.11 -26.34 -26.44
N ARG A 194 -29.06 -26.43 -27.24
CA ARG A 194 -28.71 -25.32 -28.12
C ARG A 194 -29.99 -25.06 -28.90
N TYR A 195 -30.63 -23.91 -28.69
CA TYR A 195 -31.68 -23.46 -29.58
C TYR A 195 -31.01 -23.37 -30.95
N ALA A 196 -31.28 -24.36 -31.80
CA ALA A 196 -31.02 -24.24 -33.22
C ALA A 196 -31.85 -23.03 -33.69
N PRO A 197 -31.29 -22.10 -34.47
CA PRO A 197 -32.11 -21.06 -35.06
C PRO A 197 -33.22 -21.75 -35.86
N ALA A 198 -34.48 -21.45 -35.50
CA ALA A 198 -35.63 -21.96 -36.22
C ALA A 198 -35.43 -21.64 -37.71
N ALA A 199 -35.42 -22.67 -38.55
CA ALA A 199 -35.47 -22.51 -40.00
C ALA A 199 -36.74 -21.70 -40.32
N MET A 200 -36.55 -20.51 -40.87
CA MET A 200 -37.64 -19.67 -41.39
C MET A 200 -38.38 -20.48 -42.47
N PRO A 201 -39.71 -20.65 -42.40
CA PRO A 201 -40.45 -21.26 -43.48
C PRO A 201 -40.33 -20.38 -44.73
N THR A 202 -39.81 -20.93 -45.81
CA THR A 202 -39.77 -20.30 -47.13
C THR A 202 -41.20 -19.96 -47.58
N PRO A 203 -41.47 -18.75 -48.09
CA PRO A 203 -42.78 -18.42 -48.64
C PRO A 203 -43.08 -19.34 -49.82
N GLY A 204 -44.24 -20.00 -49.80
CA GLY A 204 -44.70 -20.87 -50.87
C GLY A 204 -44.84 -20.09 -52.18
N SER A 205 -44.24 -20.65 -53.24
CA SER A 205 -44.50 -20.27 -54.62
C SER A 205 -45.94 -20.61 -54.98
N SER A 206 -46.75 -19.58 -55.15
CA SER A 206 -48.07 -19.64 -55.76
C SER A 206 -47.92 -19.89 -57.26
N ASP A 207 -47.88 -21.17 -57.67
CA ASP A 207 -48.08 -21.55 -59.06
C ASP A 207 -49.48 -22.16 -59.20
N GLY A 208 -50.36 -21.43 -59.87
CA GLY A 208 -51.72 -21.84 -60.16
C GLY A 208 -52.47 -20.80 -60.97
N CYS A 209 -52.14 -20.65 -62.25
CA CYS A 209 -53.09 -20.13 -63.23
C CYS A 209 -52.93 -20.90 -64.54
N GLY A 210 -54.07 -21.36 -65.05
CA GLY A 210 -54.19 -22.43 -66.03
C GLY A 210 -53.91 -22.02 -67.47
N ALA A 211 -53.69 -23.06 -68.26
CA ALA A 211 -54.03 -23.09 -69.68
C ALA A 211 -55.23 -24.04 -69.85
N ASN A 212 -56.43 -23.45 -69.87
CA ASN A 212 -57.47 -23.63 -70.88
C ASN A 212 -58.62 -22.68 -70.61
#